data_AF-A0A8D5GE07-F1
#
_entry.id   AF-A0A8D5GE07-F1
#
_cell.length_a   1.000
_cell.length_b   1.000
_cell.length_c   1.000
_cell.angle_alpha   90.00
_cell.angle_beta   90.00
_cell.angle_gamma   90.00
#
_symmetry.space_group_name_H-M   'P 1'
#
loop_
_entity.id
_entity.type
_entity.pdbx_description
1 polymer ?
#
loop_
_entity_poly.entity_id
_entity_poly.type
_entity_poly.pdbx_seq_one_letter_code
_entity_poly.pdbx_strand_id
1 'polypeptide(L)'
;MIKHIELSKAYRLLNHGPVVLLSAAHEGKRDIMAVAWNMPLNFNPAQLLVVLDKTSSTRKLVEASGTFAISLPTRSQVDVIMNVGSISASQLPSQDKFSHWNLSVTPATHINAPLLDGCVGWLECKVIPEPHNQETYDLFIAEVVAAYADERVFSNGRWHFDDHDQLRTVHYTAGGAFFATGESFNVEKAATS
;
A
#
# COMPACT_ATOMS: atom_id res chain seq x y z
N MET A 1 11.83 12.77 -6.33
CA MET A 1 11.55 13.61 -5.14
C MET A 1 10.15 13.23 -4.68
N ILE A 2 9.91 13.04 -3.39
CA ILE A 2 8.56 12.71 -2.91
C ILE A 2 7.69 13.96 -2.93
N LYS A 3 6.49 13.87 -3.51
CA LYS A 3 5.52 14.97 -3.63
C LYS A 3 4.20 14.57 -3.00
N HIS A 4 3.53 15.54 -2.36
CA HIS A 4 2.14 15.40 -1.95
C HIS A 4 1.23 15.26 -3.16
N ILE A 5 0.26 14.36 -3.05
CA ILE A 5 -0.78 14.15 -4.04
C ILE A 5 -2.10 14.68 -3.48
N GLU A 6 -2.83 15.43 -4.31
CA GLU A 6 -4.18 15.85 -4.00
C GLU A 6 -5.07 14.63 -3.73
N LEU A 7 -5.81 14.61 -2.61
CA LEU A 7 -6.57 13.43 -2.20
C LEU A 7 -7.59 12.97 -3.26
N SER A 8 -8.20 13.91 -4.01
CA SER A 8 -9.11 13.62 -5.13
C SER A 8 -8.45 12.81 -6.27
N LYS A 9 -7.10 12.74 -6.31
CA LYS A 9 -6.29 12.00 -7.28
C LYS A 9 -5.58 10.79 -6.66
N ALA A 10 -5.67 10.58 -5.35
CA ALA A 10 -4.98 9.49 -4.66
C ALA A 10 -5.36 8.11 -5.19
N TYR A 11 -6.63 7.92 -5.60
CA TYR A 11 -7.11 6.68 -6.21
C TYR A 11 -6.27 6.23 -7.42
N ARG A 12 -5.66 7.18 -8.15
CA ARG A 12 -4.83 6.89 -9.34
C ARG A 12 -3.55 6.13 -9.00
N LEU A 13 -3.09 6.19 -7.75
CA LEU A 13 -1.95 5.39 -7.31
C LEU A 13 -2.29 3.89 -7.30
N LEU A 14 -3.54 3.53 -7.02
CA LEU A 14 -3.98 2.12 -6.90
C LEU A 14 -4.79 1.62 -8.11
N ASN A 15 -5.18 2.50 -9.03
CA ASN A 15 -6.18 2.20 -10.06
C ASN A 15 -5.76 1.11 -11.06
N HIS A 16 -4.45 0.88 -11.23
CA HIS A 16 -3.92 -0.21 -12.05
C HIS A 16 -3.70 -1.52 -11.26
N GLY A 17 -4.09 -1.57 -9.98
CA GLY A 17 -4.12 -2.77 -9.15
C GLY A 17 -2.76 -3.35 -8.74
N PRO A 18 -1.78 -2.55 -8.27
CA PRO A 18 -0.53 -3.10 -7.77
C PRO A 18 -0.72 -3.86 -6.45
N VAL A 19 0.15 -4.83 -6.16
CA VAL A 19 0.29 -5.32 -4.78
C VAL A 19 0.87 -4.20 -3.93
N VAL A 20 0.38 -4.06 -2.70
CA VAL A 20 0.87 -3.04 -1.76
C VAL A 20 1.51 -3.68 -0.54
N LEU A 21 2.32 -2.91 0.17
CA LEU A 21 2.78 -3.23 1.51
C LEU A 21 1.97 -2.39 2.50
N LEU A 22 1.32 -3.06 3.45
CA LEU A 22 0.55 -2.41 4.50
C LEU A 22 1.31 -2.49 5.82
N SER A 23 1.57 -1.35 6.42
CA SER A 23 2.15 -1.26 7.76
C SER A 23 1.15 -0.72 8.77
N ALA A 24 1.29 -1.15 10.02
CA ALA A 24 0.46 -0.69 11.13
C ALA A 24 1.29 -0.59 12.40
N ALA A 25 0.87 0.26 13.34
CA ALA A 25 1.56 0.43 14.62
C ALA A 25 0.59 0.76 15.76
N HIS A 26 0.85 0.18 16.93
CA HIS A 26 0.08 0.42 18.15
C HIS A 26 0.96 0.14 19.38
N GLU A 27 0.92 1.00 20.40
CA GLU A 27 1.65 0.84 21.67
C GLU A 27 3.14 0.46 21.51
N GLY A 28 3.84 1.15 20.61
CA GLY A 28 5.27 0.92 20.35
C GLY A 28 5.59 -0.36 19.56
N LYS A 29 4.59 -1.16 19.20
CA LYS A 29 4.72 -2.27 18.26
C LYS A 29 4.38 -1.81 16.85
N ARG A 30 5.03 -2.42 15.87
CA ARG A 30 4.79 -2.20 14.44
C ARG A 30 4.91 -3.52 13.68
N ASP A 31 4.22 -3.60 12.56
CA ASP A 31 4.35 -4.72 11.64
C ASP A 31 4.04 -4.29 10.20
N ILE A 32 4.40 -5.13 9.24
CA ILE A 32 4.18 -4.91 7.81
C ILE A 32 3.80 -6.22 7.11
N MET A 33 2.88 -6.16 6.15
CA MET A 33 2.46 -7.32 5.36
C MET A 33 2.24 -6.94 3.90
N ALA A 34 2.32 -7.92 3.00
CA ALA A 34 1.91 -7.75 1.61
C ALA A 34 0.39 -7.93 1.47
N VAL A 35 -0.24 -7.06 0.69
CA VAL A 35 -1.69 -7.07 0.45
C VAL A 35 -1.95 -6.95 -1.05
N ALA A 36 -2.21 -8.08 -1.70
CA ALA A 36 -2.61 -8.09 -3.11
C ALA A 36 -4.10 -7.69 -3.29
N TRP A 37 -4.94 -8.03 -2.31
CA TRP A 37 -6.37 -7.72 -2.34
C TRP A 37 -6.63 -6.31 -1.77
N ASN A 38 -6.44 -5.32 -2.65
CA ASN A 38 -6.70 -3.91 -2.38
C ASN A 38 -7.31 -3.25 -3.63
N MET A 39 -8.10 -2.19 -3.45
CA MET A 39 -8.56 -1.34 -4.55
C MET A 39 -9.07 0.02 -4.06
N PRO A 40 -9.07 1.07 -4.89
CA PRO A 40 -9.79 2.30 -4.58
C PRO A 40 -11.31 2.03 -4.48
N LEU A 41 -11.99 2.73 -3.57
CA LEU A 41 -13.42 2.60 -3.32
C LEU A 41 -14.21 3.87 -3.69
N ASN A 42 -13.65 5.05 -3.41
CA ASN A 42 -14.30 6.33 -3.67
C ASN A 42 -13.29 7.42 -4.06
N PHE A 43 -13.73 8.40 -4.85
CA PHE A 43 -12.89 9.51 -5.31
C PHE A 43 -12.79 10.64 -4.28
N ASN A 44 -13.94 11.06 -3.70
CA ASN A 44 -14.01 12.16 -2.75
C ASN A 44 -15.19 11.96 -1.76
N PRO A 45 -14.95 11.72 -0.46
CA PRO A 45 -13.63 11.54 0.17
C PRO A 45 -12.87 10.36 -0.44
N ALA A 46 -11.54 10.46 -0.46
CA ALA A 46 -10.69 9.42 -1.01
C ALA A 46 -10.74 8.19 -0.11
N GLN A 47 -11.22 7.07 -0.63
CA GLN A 47 -11.38 5.84 0.15
C GLN A 47 -10.85 4.64 -0.64
N LEU A 48 -10.45 3.62 0.11
CA LEU A 48 -9.99 2.35 -0.43
C LEU A 48 -10.48 1.19 0.44
N LEU A 49 -10.33 -0.01 -0.10
CA LEU A 49 -10.55 -1.25 0.62
C LEU A 49 -9.31 -2.15 0.61
N VAL A 50 -9.15 -2.94 1.66
CA VAL A 50 -8.13 -3.98 1.79
C VAL A 50 -8.75 -5.21 2.47
N VAL A 51 -8.26 -6.40 2.14
CA VAL A 51 -8.61 -7.63 2.87
C VAL A 51 -7.46 -8.04 3.78
N LEU A 52 -7.72 -8.17 5.08
CA LEU A 52 -6.72 -8.49 6.11
C LEU A 52 -7.13 -9.75 6.87
N ASP A 53 -6.47 -10.88 6.58
CA ASP A 53 -6.75 -12.17 7.19
C ASP A 53 -6.67 -12.14 8.73
N LYS A 54 -7.58 -12.85 9.43
CA LYS A 54 -7.65 -12.90 10.90
C LYS A 54 -6.38 -13.41 11.59
N THR A 55 -5.58 -14.21 10.89
CA THR A 55 -4.32 -14.74 11.41
C THR A 55 -3.18 -13.72 11.35
N SER A 56 -3.35 -12.63 10.60
CA SER A 56 -2.34 -11.57 10.48
C SER A 56 -2.11 -10.85 11.80
N SER A 57 -0.85 -10.78 12.23
CA SER A 57 -0.44 -9.93 13.34
C SER A 57 -0.61 -8.45 13.02
N THR A 58 -0.43 -8.05 11.76
CA THR A 58 -0.64 -6.68 11.31
C THR A 58 -2.11 -6.26 11.46
N ARG A 59 -3.08 -7.15 11.17
CA ARG A 59 -4.52 -6.86 11.36
C ARG A 59 -4.83 -6.42 12.78
N LYS A 60 -4.27 -7.09 13.78
CA LYS A 60 -4.48 -6.75 15.21
C LYS A 60 -4.03 -5.32 15.52
N LEU A 61 -2.93 -4.87 14.91
CA LEU A 61 -2.43 -3.50 15.06
C LEU A 61 -3.35 -2.49 14.34
N VAL A 62 -3.92 -2.87 13.20
CA VAL A 62 -4.92 -2.05 12.48
C VAL A 62 -6.17 -1.88 13.32
N GLU A 63 -6.73 -2.96 13.86
CA GLU A 63 -7.92 -2.93 14.71
C GLU A 63 -7.69 -2.12 16.00
N ALA A 64 -6.52 -2.26 16.62
CA ALA A 64 -6.19 -1.55 17.86
C ALA A 64 -5.91 -0.04 17.65
N SER A 65 -5.30 0.33 16.51
CA SER A 65 -4.93 1.73 16.24
C SER A 65 -5.96 2.51 15.43
N GLY A 66 -6.83 1.82 14.67
CA GLY A 66 -7.72 2.44 13.70
C GLY A 66 -6.99 3.07 12.50
N THR A 67 -5.70 2.76 12.29
CA THR A 67 -4.89 3.38 11.24
C THR A 67 -3.92 2.40 10.59
N PHE A 68 -3.54 2.66 9.35
CA PHE A 68 -2.48 1.94 8.65
C PHE A 68 -1.89 2.79 7.54
N ALA A 69 -0.67 2.46 7.11
CA ALA A 69 -0.09 3.02 5.89
C ALA A 69 -0.09 1.98 4.77
N ILE A 70 -0.28 2.46 3.54
CA ILE A 70 -0.01 1.69 2.32
C ILE A 70 1.26 2.28 1.69
N SER A 71 2.18 1.40 1.29
CA SER A 71 3.36 1.74 0.49
C SER A 71 3.32 0.91 -0.80
N LEU A 72 3.58 1.53 -1.94
CA LEU A 72 3.54 0.90 -3.27
C LEU A 72 4.95 0.40 -3.63
N PRO A 73 5.24 -0.90 -3.44
CA PRO A 73 6.56 -1.44 -3.72
C PRO A 73 6.84 -1.49 -5.22
N THR A 74 8.12 -1.55 -5.53
CA THR A 74 8.61 -1.61 -6.91
C THR A 74 9.13 -3.00 -7.27
N ARG A 75 9.43 -3.21 -8.55
CA ARG A 75 10.12 -4.40 -9.05
C ARG A 75 11.41 -4.70 -8.27
N SER A 76 12.15 -3.67 -7.87
CA SER A 76 13.37 -3.84 -7.06
C SER A 76 13.12 -4.32 -5.62
N GLN A 77 11.87 -4.36 -5.16
CA GLN A 77 11.49 -4.72 -3.80
C GLN A 77 10.71 -6.04 -3.72
N VAL A 78 10.68 -6.86 -4.78
CA VAL A 78 9.92 -8.13 -4.79
C VAL A 78 10.31 -9.08 -3.64
N ASP A 79 11.58 -9.10 -3.26
CA ASP A 79 12.04 -9.92 -2.12
C ASP A 79 11.44 -9.43 -0.81
N VAL A 80 11.30 -8.11 -0.62
CA VAL A 80 10.62 -7.54 0.55
C VAL A 80 9.15 -7.96 0.57
N ILE A 81 8.46 -7.89 -0.58
CA ILE A 81 7.06 -8.32 -0.71
C ILE A 81 6.91 -9.78 -0.29
N MET A 82 7.77 -10.65 -0.83
CA MET A 82 7.75 -12.08 -0.52
C MET A 82 8.04 -12.35 0.97
N ASN A 83 9.07 -11.73 1.52
CA ASN A 83 9.49 -11.96 2.90
C ASN A 83 8.40 -11.54 3.89
N VAL A 84 7.90 -10.31 3.78
CA VAL A 84 6.92 -9.78 4.75
C VAL A 84 5.52 -10.38 4.57
N GLY A 85 5.19 -10.84 3.36
CA GLY A 85 3.95 -11.54 3.04
C GLY A 85 3.93 -13.01 3.45
N SER A 86 5.09 -13.67 3.52
CA SER A 86 5.17 -15.13 3.79
C SER A 86 5.46 -15.49 5.25
N ILE A 87 6.05 -14.57 6.01
CA ILE A 87 6.50 -14.82 7.39
C ILE A 87 5.78 -13.87 8.34
N SER A 88 5.14 -14.42 9.37
CA SER A 88 4.50 -13.63 10.43
C SER A 88 5.56 -13.08 11.39
N ALA A 89 5.34 -11.88 11.92
CA ALA A 89 6.22 -11.31 12.94
C ALA A 89 6.38 -12.24 14.15
N SER A 90 5.34 -12.98 14.52
CA SER A 90 5.37 -13.94 15.63
C SER A 90 6.32 -15.11 15.44
N GLN A 91 6.77 -15.37 14.21
CA GLN A 91 7.75 -16.43 13.90
C GLN A 91 9.20 -15.92 13.98
N LEU A 92 9.40 -14.61 14.11
CA LEU A 92 10.71 -13.98 14.15
C LEU A 92 11.18 -13.81 15.60
N PRO A 93 12.47 -14.05 15.91
CA PRO A 93 13.02 -13.79 17.23
C PRO A 93 12.83 -12.34 17.70
N SER A 94 12.92 -11.37 16.78
CA SER A 94 12.72 -9.94 17.06
C SER A 94 11.25 -9.57 17.30
N GLN A 95 10.32 -10.40 16.82
CA GLN A 95 8.90 -10.05 16.65
C GLN A 95 8.66 -8.72 15.92
N ASP A 96 9.65 -8.26 15.13
CA ASP A 96 9.62 -7.04 14.35
C ASP A 96 10.27 -7.31 12.99
N LYS A 97 9.43 -7.32 11.95
CA LYS A 97 9.83 -7.51 10.56
C LYS A 97 10.74 -6.40 10.04
N PHE A 98 10.54 -5.17 10.49
CA PHE A 98 11.35 -4.04 10.04
C PHE A 98 12.79 -4.19 10.49
N SER A 99 13.00 -4.49 11.77
CA SER A 99 14.34 -4.72 12.31
C SER A 99 14.98 -5.99 11.75
N HIS A 100 14.18 -7.05 11.52
CA HIS A 100 14.69 -8.32 11.00
C HIS A 100 15.26 -8.22 9.58
N TRP A 101 14.58 -7.49 8.69
CA TRP A 101 15.05 -7.28 7.31
C TRP A 101 15.70 -5.91 7.07
N ASN A 102 16.04 -5.17 8.13
CA ASN A 102 16.64 -3.84 8.07
C ASN A 102 15.87 -2.88 7.13
N LEU A 103 14.54 -2.91 7.24
CA LEU A 103 13.65 -2.08 6.43
C LEU A 103 13.70 -0.64 6.94
N SER A 104 14.17 0.27 6.08
CA SER A 104 14.18 1.71 6.36
C SER A 104 12.77 2.29 6.22
N VAL A 105 12.44 3.21 7.12
CA VAL A 105 11.11 3.82 7.17
C VAL A 105 11.17 5.31 7.46
N THR A 106 10.22 6.02 6.89
CA THR A 106 9.93 7.43 7.19
C THR A 106 8.68 7.53 8.08
N PRO A 107 8.69 8.37 9.14
CA PRO A 107 7.48 8.65 9.91
C PRO A 107 6.37 9.26 9.04
N ALA A 108 5.14 8.78 9.23
CA ALA A 108 3.95 9.37 8.62
C ALA A 108 3.55 10.69 9.32
N THR A 109 2.71 11.50 8.67
CA THR A 109 2.33 12.83 9.18
C THR A 109 1.06 12.81 10.04
N HIS A 110 0.12 11.92 9.74
CA HIS A 110 -1.23 11.87 10.32
C HIS A 110 -1.54 10.56 11.06
N ILE A 111 -0.65 9.57 10.99
CA ILE A 111 -0.80 8.24 11.61
C ILE A 111 0.53 7.79 12.24
N ASN A 112 0.47 6.81 13.15
CA ASN A 112 1.66 6.26 13.79
C ASN A 112 2.33 5.14 12.98
N ALA A 113 1.62 4.57 12.00
CA ALA A 113 2.18 3.53 11.14
C ALA A 113 3.29 4.11 10.24
N PRO A 114 4.46 3.43 10.16
CA PRO A 114 5.60 3.95 9.40
C PRO A 114 5.43 3.75 7.88
N LEU A 115 5.94 4.68 7.07
CA LEU A 115 6.00 4.56 5.60
C LEU A 115 7.27 3.81 5.19
N LEU A 116 7.17 2.80 4.33
CA LEU A 116 8.35 2.05 3.88
C LEU A 116 9.14 2.84 2.84
N ASP A 117 10.44 3.01 3.05
CA ASP A 117 11.30 3.72 2.11
C ASP A 117 11.53 2.91 0.81
N GLY A 118 11.88 3.60 -0.27
CA GLY A 118 12.17 2.99 -1.58
C GLY A 118 10.95 2.60 -2.41
N CYS A 119 9.74 2.76 -1.87
CA CYS A 119 8.48 2.66 -2.62
C CYS A 119 8.27 3.87 -3.56
N VAL A 120 7.25 3.81 -4.41
CA VAL A 120 6.92 4.89 -5.37
C VAL A 120 5.64 5.65 -5.06
N GLY A 121 4.88 5.19 -4.07
CA GLY A 121 3.66 5.80 -3.61
C GLY A 121 3.36 5.42 -2.18
N TRP A 122 2.70 6.32 -1.45
CA TRP A 122 2.33 6.11 -0.05
C TRP A 122 0.97 6.71 0.23
N LEU A 123 0.18 6.02 1.05
CA LEU A 123 -1.12 6.49 1.54
C LEU A 123 -1.18 6.32 3.04
N GLU A 124 -1.59 7.37 3.75
CA GLU A 124 -1.92 7.32 5.17
C GLU A 124 -3.42 7.12 5.31
N CYS A 125 -3.84 6.09 6.04
CA CYS A 125 -5.22 5.63 6.04
C CYS A 125 -5.80 5.55 7.46
N LYS A 126 -7.05 5.97 7.62
CA LYS A 126 -7.85 5.80 8.83
C LYS A 126 -8.99 4.84 8.55
N VAL A 127 -9.10 3.81 9.38
CA VAL A 127 -10.15 2.79 9.26
C VAL A 127 -11.52 3.43 9.46
N ILE A 128 -12.45 3.10 8.58
CA ILE A 128 -13.88 3.35 8.75
C ILE A 128 -14.46 2.05 9.34
N PRO A 129 -14.88 2.05 10.62
CA PRO A 129 -15.30 0.81 11.27
C PRO A 129 -16.54 0.21 10.60
N GLU A 130 -16.39 -1.00 10.09
CA GLU A 130 -17.47 -1.78 9.49
C GLU A 130 -17.44 -3.21 10.07
N PRO A 131 -17.94 -3.42 11.30
CA PRO A 131 -17.75 -4.68 12.03
C PRO A 131 -18.24 -5.91 11.27
N HIS A 132 -19.36 -5.81 10.55
CA HIS A 132 -19.86 -6.93 9.75
C HIS A 132 -18.89 -7.31 8.62
N ASN A 133 -18.34 -6.32 7.91
CA ASN A 133 -17.40 -6.55 6.82
C ASN A 133 -16.08 -7.14 7.31
N GLN A 134 -15.56 -6.57 8.40
CA GLN A 134 -14.32 -7.02 9.04
C GLN A 134 -14.43 -8.43 9.59
N GLU A 135 -15.58 -8.82 10.15
CA GLU A 135 -15.76 -10.16 10.71
C GLU A 135 -16.16 -11.23 9.69
N THR A 136 -16.94 -10.87 8.67
CA THR A 136 -17.50 -11.84 7.72
C THR A 136 -16.58 -12.05 6.52
N TYR A 137 -15.92 -10.99 6.07
CA TYR A 137 -15.18 -10.97 4.80
C TYR A 137 -13.72 -10.55 4.96
N ASP A 138 -13.27 -10.31 6.20
CA ASP A 138 -11.94 -9.75 6.49
C ASP A 138 -11.69 -8.42 5.75
N LEU A 139 -12.77 -7.73 5.38
CA LEU A 139 -12.76 -6.55 4.52
C LEU A 139 -12.75 -5.29 5.37
N PHE A 140 -11.74 -4.46 5.15
CA PHE A 140 -11.58 -3.16 5.79
C PHE A 140 -11.79 -2.05 4.79
N ILE A 141 -12.53 -1.02 5.21
CA ILE A 141 -12.68 0.24 4.48
C ILE A 141 -11.85 1.30 5.20
N ALA A 142 -11.18 2.16 4.45
CA ALA A 142 -10.42 3.26 5.03
C ALA A 142 -10.52 4.55 4.21
N GLU A 143 -10.50 5.67 4.92
CA GLU A 143 -10.30 6.99 4.35
C GLU A 143 -8.81 7.27 4.21
N VAL A 144 -8.40 7.76 3.04
CA VAL A 144 -7.03 8.24 2.78
C VAL A 144 -6.94 9.69 3.25
N VAL A 145 -6.12 9.94 4.26
CA VAL A 145 -5.94 11.26 4.87
C VAL A 145 -4.69 12.00 4.37
N ALA A 146 -3.72 11.28 3.79
CA ALA A 146 -2.60 11.85 3.06
C ALA A 146 -2.12 10.89 1.98
N ALA A 147 -1.60 11.44 0.88
CA ALA A 147 -1.07 10.68 -0.24
C ALA A 147 0.21 11.32 -0.76
N TYR A 148 1.17 10.48 -1.14
CA TYR A 148 2.48 10.89 -1.63
C TYR A 148 2.91 9.99 -2.77
N ALA A 149 3.74 10.51 -3.68
CA ALA A 149 4.35 9.71 -4.72
C ALA A 149 5.75 10.21 -5.08
N ASP A 150 6.56 9.31 -5.63
CA ASP A 150 7.84 9.68 -6.22
C ASP A 150 7.62 10.30 -7.59
N GLU A 151 7.96 11.58 -7.71
CA GLU A 151 7.82 12.37 -8.93
C GLU A 151 8.56 11.80 -10.14
N ARG A 152 9.57 10.95 -9.91
CA ARG A 152 10.27 10.20 -10.97
C ARG A 152 9.34 9.31 -11.78
N VAL A 153 8.26 8.81 -11.19
CA VAL A 153 7.33 7.89 -11.87
C VAL A 153 5.86 8.25 -11.74
N PHE A 154 5.53 9.23 -10.90
CA PHE A 154 4.16 9.75 -10.78
C PHE A 154 4.17 11.27 -10.67
N SER A 155 3.69 11.95 -11.71
CA SER A 155 3.60 13.40 -11.72
C SER A 155 2.33 13.84 -12.42
N ASN A 156 1.81 15.04 -12.09
CA ASN A 156 0.59 15.59 -12.70
C ASN A 156 -0.62 14.62 -12.65
N GLY A 157 -0.65 13.76 -11.63
CA GLY A 157 -1.69 12.74 -11.44
C GLY A 157 -1.66 11.62 -12.48
N ARG A 158 -0.49 11.28 -13.05
CA ARG A 158 -0.30 10.20 -14.02
C ARG A 158 0.98 9.42 -13.71
N TRP A 159 0.91 8.10 -13.93
CA TRP A 159 2.08 7.24 -13.94
C TRP A 159 2.87 7.42 -15.23
N HIS A 160 4.19 7.35 -15.12
CA HIS A 160 5.16 7.29 -16.21
C HIS A 160 6.32 6.41 -15.74
N PHE A 161 6.60 5.33 -16.45
CA PHE A 161 7.64 4.35 -16.06
C PHE A 161 8.73 4.23 -17.12
N ASP A 162 8.70 5.09 -18.13
CA ASP A 162 9.69 5.12 -19.20
C ASP A 162 11.08 5.31 -18.57
N ASP A 163 12.04 4.47 -18.97
CA ASP A 163 13.41 4.40 -18.43
C ASP A 163 13.51 4.10 -16.91
N HIS A 164 12.42 3.70 -16.27
CA HIS A 164 12.32 3.44 -14.83
C HIS A 164 11.84 2.02 -14.50
N ASP A 165 12.35 1.03 -15.23
CA ASP A 165 11.91 -0.38 -15.13
C ASP A 165 11.99 -0.98 -13.71
N GLN A 166 12.98 -0.55 -12.92
CA GLN A 166 13.14 -1.01 -11.53
C GLN A 166 12.13 -0.39 -10.56
N LEU A 167 11.53 0.74 -10.96
CA LEU A 167 10.51 1.47 -10.19
C LEU A 167 9.08 1.08 -10.58
N ARG A 168 8.90 0.25 -11.61
CA ARG A 168 7.59 -0.30 -11.97
C ARG A 168 6.96 -0.96 -10.75
N THR A 169 5.71 -0.61 -10.46
CA THR A 169 4.91 -1.38 -9.52
C THR A 169 4.71 -2.81 -10.02
N VAL A 170 4.44 -3.73 -9.11
CA VAL A 170 4.25 -5.14 -9.43
C VAL A 170 2.84 -5.60 -9.07
N HIS A 171 2.38 -6.65 -9.74
CA HIS A 171 1.07 -7.27 -9.61
C HIS A 171 1.30 -8.74 -9.27
N TYR A 172 0.96 -9.13 -8.05
CA TYR A 172 1.15 -10.50 -7.56
C TYR A 172 0.18 -11.46 -8.25
N THR A 173 0.66 -12.65 -8.61
CA THR A 173 -0.18 -13.70 -9.20
C THR A 173 -0.33 -14.88 -8.22
N ALA A 174 0.74 -15.63 -7.98
CA ALA A 174 0.77 -16.75 -7.04
C ALA A 174 2.21 -17.21 -6.77
N GLY A 175 2.44 -17.77 -5.57
CA GLY A 175 3.75 -18.28 -5.17
C GLY A 175 4.77 -17.15 -5.10
N GLY A 176 5.75 -17.15 -6.01
CA GLY A 176 6.74 -16.08 -6.17
C GLY A 176 6.62 -15.32 -7.50
N ALA A 177 5.50 -15.48 -8.21
CA ALA A 177 5.31 -14.89 -9.53
C ALA A 177 4.61 -13.53 -9.46
N PHE A 178 5.11 -12.60 -10.27
CA PHE A 178 4.62 -11.24 -10.39
C PHE A 178 4.66 -10.79 -11.85
N PHE A 179 3.72 -9.93 -12.25
CA PHE A 179 3.90 -9.06 -13.41
C PHE A 179 4.41 -7.70 -12.95
N ALA A 180 5.33 -7.10 -13.70
CA ALA A 180 5.57 -5.66 -13.56
C ALA A 180 4.53 -4.90 -14.39
N THR A 181 4.15 -3.69 -13.97
CA THR A 181 3.29 -2.82 -14.77
C THR A 181 3.88 -2.64 -16.18
N GLY A 182 3.05 -2.81 -17.20
CA GLY A 182 3.47 -2.88 -18.60
C GLY A 182 3.73 -1.52 -19.28
N GLU A 183 3.78 -1.57 -20.61
CA GLU A 183 3.89 -0.39 -21.46
C GLU A 183 2.65 0.50 -21.34
N SER A 184 2.87 1.83 -21.29
CA SER A 184 1.77 2.79 -21.24
C SER A 184 1.28 3.14 -22.64
N PHE A 185 -0.03 3.28 -22.82
CA PHE A 185 -0.62 3.80 -24.05
C PHE A 185 -1.77 4.75 -23.69
N ASN A 186 -2.03 5.72 -24.56
CA ASN A 186 -3.12 6.69 -24.37
C ASN A 186 -4.13 6.53 -25.51
N VAL A 187 -5.41 6.64 -25.15
CA VAL A 187 -6.51 6.69 -26.11
C VAL A 187 -7.21 8.04 -25.99
N GLU A 188 -7.56 8.65 -27.11
CA GLU A 188 -8.42 9.82 -27.10
C GLU A 188 -9.81 9.42 -26.61
N LYS A 189 -10.37 10.19 -25.68
CA LYS A 189 -11.78 9.98 -25.30
C LYS A 189 -12.64 10.35 -26.49
N ALA A 190 -13.62 9.52 -26.82
CA ALA A 190 -14.69 9.90 -27.72
C ALA A 190 -15.28 11.23 -27.24
N ALA A 191 -15.38 12.22 -28.13
CA ALA A 191 -16.02 13.48 -27.82
C ALA A 191 -17.45 13.16 -27.37
N THR A 192 -17.76 13.46 -26.10
CA THR A 192 -19.13 13.42 -25.62
C THR A 192 -19.89 14.54 -26.31
N SER A 193 -20.83 14.17 -27.19
CA SER A 193 -21.85 15.06 -27.75
C SER A 193 -22.74 15.62 -26.66
#